data_AF-A0A9Q5HRU3-F1
#
_entry.id   AF-A0A9Q5HRU3-F1
#
_cell.length_a   1.000
_cell.length_b   1.000
_cell.length_c   1.000
_cell.angle_alpha   90.00
_cell.angle_beta   90.00
_cell.angle_gamma   90.00
#
_symmetry.space_group_name_H-M   'P 1'
#
loop_
_entity.id
_entity.type
_entity.pdbx_description
1 polymer ?
#
loop_
_entity_poly.entity_id
_entity_poly.type
_entity_poly.pdbx_seq_one_letter_code
_entity_poly.pdbx_strand_id
1 'polypeptide(L)'
;MSSLRSVHDEPNSRGMLSVYVYSPDKNRWTRAPYAQEQPTKGSSAPTSLRLLTWNVDFMAPHTADRLKCALDYIQRDVFNCTDGNAPEPCAILLQEIEAEVIPVLLSNEWVRAHFQVTPISKWNWPNKAHYGSITLISLGVPVVSASSLVFANSHMSRNALIVDVQLAGSTRPGTDTTEIVGNEDDGSKAPRAVLFRIRIANVHLESLQQGASARPQQLALVTEALKEAGIKAGLVCGDMNDIMECDKTIPSSLGLSDAYTGDANDSKGHTWGYQPVCSYPPGRLDKILYTPHRGLVVEEPTRVGVGAKTALGAWASDHYGLLTSVSITRE
;
A
#
# COMPACT_ATOMS: atom_id res chain seq x y z
N MET A 1 40.24 25.93 -14.71
CA MET A 1 38.92 26.08 -14.06
C MET A 1 38.16 24.77 -14.22
N SER A 2 38.36 23.85 -13.28
CA SER A 2 37.63 22.58 -13.21
C SER A 2 36.37 22.84 -12.40
N SER A 3 35.21 22.75 -13.04
CA SER A 3 33.92 22.89 -12.39
C SER A 3 33.67 21.67 -11.50
N LEU A 4 33.67 21.91 -10.19
CA LEU A 4 33.12 20.98 -9.20
C LEU A 4 31.64 20.76 -9.54
N ARG A 5 31.30 19.58 -10.08
CA ARG A 5 29.91 19.14 -10.15
C ARG A 5 29.40 19.00 -8.71
N SER A 6 28.43 19.84 -8.37
CA SER A 6 27.67 19.76 -7.13
C SER A 6 27.13 18.34 -6.94
N VAL A 7 27.35 17.79 -5.76
CA VAL A 7 26.88 16.48 -5.33
C VAL A 7 25.44 16.67 -4.83
N HIS A 8 24.49 16.08 -5.56
CA HIS A 8 23.05 15.90 -5.26
C HIS A 8 22.06 16.96 -5.78
N ASP A 9 21.29 16.54 -6.80
CA ASP A 9 19.82 16.56 -6.82
C ASP A 9 19.40 15.57 -7.91
N GLU A 10 19.05 14.33 -7.55
CA GLU A 10 18.38 13.45 -8.53
C GLU A 10 17.00 14.06 -8.81
N PRO A 11 16.60 14.26 -10.08
CA PRO A 11 15.31 14.87 -10.38
C PRO A 11 14.16 13.96 -9.95
N ASN A 12 12.98 14.55 -9.73
CA ASN A 12 11.76 13.79 -9.54
C ASN A 12 11.63 12.84 -10.73
N SER A 13 11.52 11.55 -10.46
CA SER A 13 11.53 10.55 -11.52
C SER A 13 10.58 9.42 -11.18
N ARG A 14 9.94 8.88 -12.21
CA ARG A 14 9.05 7.73 -12.08
C ARG A 14 9.60 6.57 -12.90
N GLY A 15 10.14 5.58 -12.22
CA GLY A 15 10.67 4.37 -12.84
C GLY A 15 9.64 3.24 -12.85
N MET A 16 9.55 2.50 -13.94
CA MET A 16 8.73 1.28 -13.98
C MET A 16 9.40 0.18 -13.17
N LEU A 17 8.60 -0.54 -12.39
CA LEU A 17 9.02 -1.71 -11.64
C LEU A 17 8.50 -2.98 -12.31
N SER A 18 9.02 -4.11 -11.83
CA SER A 18 8.40 -5.42 -12.04
C SER A 18 7.73 -5.88 -10.75
N VAL A 19 6.74 -6.74 -10.92
CA VAL A 19 6.11 -7.48 -9.84
C VAL A 19 6.56 -8.93 -9.94
N TYR A 20 6.71 -9.60 -8.80
CA TYR A 20 7.30 -10.94 -8.74
C TYR A 20 6.38 -11.90 -8.01
N VAL A 21 6.33 -13.14 -8.49
CA VAL A 21 5.70 -14.28 -7.81
C VAL A 21 6.75 -15.35 -7.58
N TYR A 22 6.66 -16.03 -6.44
CA TYR A 22 7.54 -17.15 -6.15
C TYR A 22 7.15 -18.36 -7.01
N SER A 23 8.10 -18.97 -7.70
CA SER A 23 7.92 -20.19 -8.46
C SER A 23 8.47 -21.37 -7.65
N PRO A 24 7.61 -22.25 -7.12
CA PRO A 24 8.07 -23.44 -6.38
C PRO A 24 8.97 -24.33 -7.24
N ASP A 25 8.60 -24.59 -8.50
CA ASP A 25 9.36 -25.43 -9.43
C ASP A 25 10.78 -24.92 -9.68
N LYS A 26 10.94 -23.59 -9.76
CA LYS A 26 12.25 -22.95 -9.99
C LYS A 26 12.95 -22.54 -8.70
N ASN A 27 12.30 -22.75 -7.55
CA ASN A 27 12.73 -22.31 -6.22
C ASN A 27 13.24 -20.85 -6.21
N ARG A 28 12.53 -19.94 -6.89
CA ARG A 28 12.93 -18.53 -6.99
C ARG A 28 11.77 -17.61 -7.30
N TRP A 29 11.93 -16.34 -6.96
CA TRP A 29 11.05 -15.27 -7.43
C TRP A 29 11.24 -15.03 -8.92
N THR A 30 10.13 -14.95 -9.66
CA THR A 30 10.11 -14.72 -11.10
C THR A 30 9.16 -13.57 -11.42
N ARG A 31 9.43 -12.82 -12.50
CA ARG A 31 8.55 -11.73 -12.93
C ARG A 31 7.14 -12.29 -13.18
N ALA A 32 6.16 -11.75 -12.46
CA ALA A 32 4.76 -11.98 -12.74
C ALA A 32 4.37 -11.15 -13.99
N PRO A 33 3.64 -11.74 -14.95
CA PRO A 33 3.08 -10.98 -16.05
C PRO A 33 1.98 -10.03 -15.54
N TYR A 34 1.91 -8.85 -16.13
CA TYR A 34 0.83 -7.91 -15.82
C TYR A 34 -0.51 -8.39 -16.38
N ALA A 35 -1.62 -7.85 -15.87
CA ALA A 35 -2.98 -8.24 -16.24
C ALA A 35 -3.23 -8.18 -17.75
N GLN A 36 -2.68 -7.17 -18.46
CA GLN A 36 -2.77 -7.09 -19.92
C GLN A 36 -1.94 -8.13 -20.68
N GLU A 37 -0.95 -8.76 -20.03
CA GLU A 37 -0.07 -9.78 -20.62
C GLU A 37 -0.64 -11.20 -20.43
N GLN A 38 -1.67 -11.36 -19.58
CA GLN A 38 -2.30 -12.64 -19.30
C GLN A 38 -3.42 -12.94 -20.31
N PRO A 39 -3.56 -14.20 -20.79
CA PRO A 39 -4.75 -14.60 -21.52
C PRO A 39 -5.98 -14.36 -20.64
N THR A 40 -7.13 -14.03 -21.23
CA THR A 40 -8.40 -13.91 -20.52
C THR A 40 -8.92 -15.28 -20.05
N LYS A 41 -8.17 -15.96 -19.19
CA LYS A 41 -8.57 -17.21 -18.54
C LYS A 41 -9.29 -16.85 -17.25
N GLY A 42 -10.62 -16.89 -17.27
CA GLY A 42 -11.54 -17.18 -16.15
C GLY A 42 -11.42 -16.46 -14.79
N SER A 43 -10.32 -15.77 -14.46
CA SER A 43 -10.12 -15.09 -13.19
C SER A 43 -10.85 -13.76 -13.24
N SER A 44 -12.01 -13.70 -12.60
CA SER A 44 -12.71 -12.44 -12.36
C SER A 44 -11.89 -11.61 -11.37
N ALA A 45 -11.68 -10.33 -11.68
CA ALA A 45 -11.15 -9.39 -10.70
C ALA A 45 -12.10 -9.33 -9.47
N PRO A 46 -11.55 -9.14 -8.26
CA PRO A 46 -12.37 -9.07 -7.06
C PRO A 46 -13.21 -7.79 -7.03
N THR A 47 -14.35 -7.81 -6.33
CA THR A 47 -15.24 -6.65 -6.19
C THR A 47 -14.80 -5.67 -5.10
N SER A 48 -13.97 -6.15 -4.19
CA SER A 48 -13.41 -5.40 -3.07
C SER A 48 -11.95 -5.79 -2.83
N LEU A 49 -11.23 -4.95 -2.10
CA LEU A 49 -9.84 -5.14 -1.73
C LEU A 49 -9.64 -4.70 -0.29
N ARG A 50 -9.14 -5.59 0.56
CA ARG A 50 -8.61 -5.20 1.87
C ARG A 50 -7.28 -4.48 1.67
N LEU A 51 -7.13 -3.32 2.28
CA LEU A 51 -5.91 -2.52 2.17
C LEU A 51 -5.31 -2.31 3.55
N LEU A 52 -4.14 -2.90 3.77
CA LEU A 52 -3.35 -2.77 4.98
C LEU A 52 -2.14 -1.89 4.72
N THR A 53 -1.84 -0.96 5.63
CA THR A 53 -0.58 -0.23 5.64
C THR A 53 0.07 -0.28 7.02
N TRP A 54 1.39 -0.48 7.09
CA TRP A 54 2.11 -0.54 8.36
C TRP A 54 3.60 -0.19 8.20
N ASN A 55 4.06 0.83 8.92
CA ASN A 55 5.47 1.06 9.17
C ASN A 55 5.97 -0.01 10.15
N VAL A 56 6.99 -0.79 9.75
CA VAL A 56 7.50 -1.91 10.56
C VAL A 56 8.80 -1.60 11.32
N ASP A 57 9.16 -0.32 11.43
CA ASP A 57 10.28 0.19 12.23
C ASP A 57 11.61 -0.48 11.90
N PHE A 58 12.42 0.08 11.01
CA PHE A 58 13.75 -0.47 10.73
C PHE A 58 14.77 -0.11 11.80
N MET A 59 14.46 0.83 12.69
CA MET A 59 15.41 1.45 13.61
C MET A 59 15.65 0.62 14.87
N ALA A 60 14.62 -0.05 15.40
CA ALA A 60 14.81 -0.86 16.60
C ALA A 60 15.55 -2.19 16.32
N PRO A 61 16.20 -2.80 17.33
CA PRO A 61 16.95 -4.03 17.15
C PRO A 61 16.09 -5.22 16.68
N HIS A 62 16.76 -6.27 16.19
CA HIS A 62 16.13 -7.54 15.80
C HIS A 62 15.05 -7.40 14.71
N THR A 63 15.32 -6.55 13.72
CA THR A 63 14.43 -6.23 12.59
C THR A 63 13.87 -7.48 11.89
N ALA A 64 14.68 -8.54 11.73
CA ALA A 64 14.24 -9.82 11.17
C ALA A 64 13.15 -10.53 11.99
N ASP A 65 13.31 -10.61 13.31
CA ASP A 65 12.34 -11.32 14.17
C ASP A 65 11.06 -10.50 14.36
N ARG A 66 11.19 -9.16 14.38
CA ARG A 66 10.05 -8.25 14.41
C ARG A 66 9.25 -8.30 13.12
N LEU A 67 9.89 -8.35 11.95
CA LEU A 67 9.18 -8.52 10.68
C LEU A 67 8.47 -9.87 10.60
N LYS A 68 9.08 -10.97 11.06
CA LYS A 68 8.39 -12.27 11.14
C LYS A 68 7.16 -12.17 12.03
N CYS A 69 7.29 -11.55 13.21
CA CYS A 69 6.17 -11.34 14.11
C CYS A 69 5.06 -10.49 13.47
N ALA A 70 5.41 -9.44 12.74
CA ALA A 70 4.44 -8.61 12.02
C ALA A 70 3.72 -9.41 10.93
N LEU A 71 4.44 -10.20 10.13
CA LEU A 71 3.86 -11.08 9.10
C LEU A 71 2.96 -12.16 9.71
N ASP A 72 3.37 -12.78 10.82
CA ASP A 72 2.55 -13.78 11.53
C ASP A 72 1.27 -13.17 12.08
N TYR A 73 1.35 -11.96 12.65
CA TYR A 73 0.20 -11.21 13.13
C TYR A 73 -0.74 -10.81 11.99
N ILE A 74 -0.21 -10.31 10.87
CA ILE A 74 -1.01 -10.01 9.68
C ILE A 74 -1.71 -11.27 9.18
N GLN A 75 -1.00 -12.38 9.08
CA GLN A 75 -1.57 -13.63 8.62
C GLN A 75 -2.69 -14.12 9.56
N ARG A 76 -2.39 -14.26 10.87
CA ARG A 76 -3.27 -14.94 11.83
C ARG A 76 -4.34 -14.03 12.40
N ASP A 77 -3.97 -12.85 12.86
CA ASP A 77 -4.87 -11.97 13.61
C ASP A 77 -5.64 -11.02 12.70
N VAL A 78 -5.02 -10.59 11.58
CA VAL A 78 -5.67 -9.64 10.65
C VAL A 78 -6.49 -10.35 9.58
N PHE A 79 -5.89 -11.29 8.86
CA PHE A 79 -6.56 -12.00 7.76
C PHE A 79 -7.14 -13.37 8.14
N ASN A 80 -7.00 -13.78 9.40
CA ASN A 80 -7.50 -15.06 9.91
C ASN A 80 -7.07 -16.28 9.06
N CYS A 81 -5.88 -16.20 8.47
CA CYS A 81 -5.29 -17.23 7.62
C CYS A 81 -4.55 -18.28 8.47
N THR A 82 -5.31 -19.06 9.22
CA THR A 82 -4.80 -20.24 9.92
C THR A 82 -4.31 -21.29 8.91
N ASP A 83 -3.31 -22.08 9.30
CA ASP A 83 -2.76 -23.20 8.51
C ASP A 83 -2.27 -22.85 7.09
N GLY A 84 -1.86 -21.59 6.88
CA GLY A 84 -1.31 -21.16 5.58
C GLY A 84 -2.35 -20.99 4.49
N ASN A 85 -3.63 -20.82 4.84
CA ASN A 85 -4.68 -20.48 3.88
C ASN A 85 -4.44 -19.14 3.18
N ALA A 86 -5.01 -18.99 1.99
CA ALA A 86 -4.96 -17.74 1.23
C ALA A 86 -5.80 -16.65 1.92
N PRO A 87 -5.34 -15.39 1.95
CA PRO A 87 -6.17 -14.28 2.38
C PRO A 87 -7.27 -13.99 1.36
N GLU A 88 -8.30 -13.30 1.82
CA GLU A 88 -9.18 -12.58 0.91
C GLU A 88 -8.39 -11.56 0.06
N PRO A 89 -8.96 -11.06 -1.06
CA PRO A 89 -8.27 -10.10 -1.92
C PRO A 89 -7.74 -8.91 -1.14
N CYS A 90 -6.42 -8.78 -1.09
CA CYS A 90 -5.76 -7.75 -0.30
C CYS A 90 -4.49 -7.18 -0.95
N ALA A 91 -4.13 -5.98 -0.50
CA ALA A 91 -2.82 -5.38 -0.66
C ALA A 91 -2.26 -4.95 0.70
N ILE A 92 -1.00 -5.30 0.97
CA ILE A 92 -0.27 -5.01 2.20
C ILE A 92 0.90 -4.09 1.87
N LEU A 93 0.90 -2.90 2.45
CA LEU A 93 1.83 -1.81 2.19
C LEU A 93 2.75 -1.67 3.40
N LEU A 94 3.99 -2.10 3.29
CA LEU A 94 4.97 -2.01 4.36
C LEU A 94 5.92 -0.86 4.09
N GLN A 95 6.19 -0.06 5.11
CA GLN A 95 7.24 0.96 5.14
C GLN A 95 8.34 0.51 6.11
N GLU A 96 9.53 1.11 6.00
CA GLU A 96 10.66 0.78 6.89
C GLU A 96 11.11 -0.69 6.86
N ILE A 97 11.11 -1.31 5.68
CA ILE A 97 11.80 -2.58 5.50
C ILE A 97 13.29 -2.31 5.36
N GLU A 98 14.10 -2.82 6.28
CA GLU A 98 15.57 -2.80 6.16
C GLU A 98 16.04 -3.68 4.99
N ALA A 99 17.04 -3.21 4.24
CA ALA A 99 17.56 -3.92 3.07
C ALA A 99 18.02 -5.36 3.36
N GLU A 100 18.65 -5.59 4.51
CA GLU A 100 19.15 -6.91 4.92
C GLU A 100 18.04 -7.88 5.33
N VAL A 101 16.84 -7.36 5.60
CA VAL A 101 15.68 -8.14 6.05
C VAL A 101 14.76 -8.53 4.89
N ILE A 102 14.94 -7.97 3.69
CA ILE A 102 14.20 -8.38 2.48
C ILE A 102 14.19 -9.91 2.29
N PRO A 103 15.32 -10.65 2.44
CA PRO A 103 15.31 -12.11 2.31
C PRO A 103 14.40 -12.82 3.33
N VAL A 104 14.18 -12.25 4.52
CA VAL A 104 13.26 -12.80 5.53
C VAL A 104 11.82 -12.73 5.03
N LEU A 105 11.40 -11.58 4.50
CA LEU A 105 10.09 -11.42 3.88
C LEU A 105 9.92 -12.37 2.68
N LEU A 106 10.92 -12.42 1.81
CA LEU A 106 10.89 -13.24 0.59
C LEU A 106 11.03 -14.75 0.84
N SER A 107 11.39 -15.16 2.07
CA SER A 107 11.44 -16.55 2.50
C SER A 107 10.24 -17.00 3.32
N ASN A 108 9.38 -16.07 3.76
CA ASN A 108 8.14 -16.40 4.45
C ASN A 108 7.22 -17.25 3.55
N GLU A 109 6.77 -18.40 4.08
CA GLU A 109 6.01 -19.39 3.31
C GLU A 109 4.64 -18.87 2.88
N TRP A 110 3.95 -18.13 3.74
CA TRP A 110 2.66 -17.53 3.43
C TRP A 110 2.79 -16.44 2.36
N VAL A 111 3.84 -15.61 2.43
CA VAL A 111 4.16 -14.63 1.39
C VAL A 111 4.43 -15.31 0.05
N ARG A 112 5.26 -16.36 0.02
CA ARG A 112 5.58 -17.12 -1.19
C ARG A 112 4.36 -17.79 -1.81
N ALA A 113 3.46 -18.31 -0.98
CA ALA A 113 2.29 -19.05 -1.44
C ALA A 113 1.19 -18.14 -2.00
N HIS A 114 1.02 -16.93 -1.45
CA HIS A 114 -0.22 -16.15 -1.66
C HIS A 114 -0.04 -14.74 -2.19
N PHE A 115 1.21 -14.28 -2.40
CA PHE A 115 1.45 -12.90 -2.80
C PHE A 115 2.34 -12.75 -4.02
N GLN A 116 2.00 -11.73 -4.81
CA GLN A 116 2.89 -11.02 -5.69
C GLN A 116 3.58 -9.91 -4.90
N VAL A 117 4.86 -9.64 -5.17
CA VAL A 117 5.68 -8.70 -4.38
C VAL A 117 6.38 -7.70 -5.27
N THR A 118 6.41 -6.43 -4.84
CA THR A 118 7.23 -5.39 -5.48
C THR A 118 7.70 -4.34 -4.46
N PRO A 119 8.95 -3.85 -4.53
CA PRO A 119 10.08 -4.52 -5.16
C PRO A 119 10.53 -5.74 -4.34
N ILE A 120 11.39 -6.58 -4.92
CA ILE A 120 12.04 -7.72 -4.22
C ILE A 120 13.52 -7.45 -3.90
N SER A 121 13.97 -6.20 -4.05
CA SER A 121 15.37 -5.82 -3.94
C SER A 121 15.51 -4.34 -3.62
N LYS A 122 16.48 -4.00 -2.76
CA LYS A 122 16.83 -2.61 -2.42
C LYS A 122 17.27 -1.79 -3.64
N TRP A 123 17.74 -2.44 -4.71
CA TRP A 123 18.17 -1.75 -5.93
C TRP A 123 17.03 -1.08 -6.70
N ASN A 124 15.78 -1.32 -6.28
CA ASN A 124 14.60 -0.64 -6.80
C ASN A 124 14.11 0.50 -5.90
N TRP A 125 14.76 0.73 -4.76
CA TRP A 125 14.56 1.92 -3.94
C TRP A 125 15.44 3.06 -4.46
N PRO A 126 15.20 4.31 -4.00
CA PRO A 126 16.05 5.43 -4.34
C PRO A 126 17.51 5.18 -3.99
N ASN A 127 18.40 5.86 -4.72
CA ASN A 127 19.83 5.74 -4.50
C ASN A 127 20.20 5.98 -3.02
N LYS A 128 21.14 5.20 -2.50
CA LYS A 128 21.60 5.21 -1.10
C LYS A 128 20.56 4.81 -0.04
N ALA A 129 19.36 4.36 -0.42
CA ALA A 129 18.38 3.85 0.52
C ALA A 129 18.91 2.59 1.25
N HIS A 130 18.91 2.61 2.57
CA HIS A 130 19.23 1.46 3.44
C HIS A 130 17.98 0.70 3.88
N TYR A 131 16.82 1.36 3.80
CA TYR A 131 15.50 0.82 4.06
C TYR A 131 14.52 1.41 3.04
N GLY A 132 13.33 0.84 2.92
CA GLY A 132 12.32 1.38 2.02
C GLY A 132 10.98 0.65 2.14
N SER A 133 10.15 0.81 1.12
CA SER A 133 8.80 0.25 1.10
C SER A 133 8.71 -1.01 0.23
N ILE A 134 7.86 -1.94 0.64
CA ILE A 134 7.46 -3.13 -0.13
C ILE A 134 5.94 -3.22 -0.12
N THR A 135 5.36 -3.57 -1.27
CA THR A 135 3.94 -3.86 -1.40
C THR A 135 3.74 -5.33 -1.77
N LEU A 136 2.91 -6.02 -0.99
CA LEU A 136 2.43 -7.37 -1.27
C LEU A 136 1.00 -7.26 -1.82
N ILE A 137 0.71 -8.00 -2.89
CA ILE A 137 -0.62 -8.06 -3.51
C ILE A 137 -1.03 -9.52 -3.61
N SER A 138 -2.16 -9.90 -3.03
CA SER A 138 -2.65 -11.28 -3.08
C SER A 138 -2.78 -11.79 -4.54
N LEU A 139 -2.48 -13.08 -4.79
CA LEU A 139 -2.42 -13.65 -6.15
C LEU A 139 -3.73 -13.52 -6.95
N GLY A 140 -4.89 -13.41 -6.28
CA GLY A 140 -6.19 -13.23 -6.91
C GLY A 140 -6.48 -11.81 -7.44
N VAL A 141 -5.62 -10.83 -7.12
CA VAL A 141 -5.81 -9.44 -7.54
C VAL A 141 -4.98 -9.17 -8.81
N PRO A 142 -5.62 -8.82 -9.94
CA PRO A 142 -4.88 -8.52 -11.18
C PRO A 142 -4.08 -7.23 -11.04
N VAL A 143 -2.75 -7.31 -11.21
CA VAL A 143 -1.86 -6.15 -11.22
C VAL A 143 -1.61 -5.69 -12.64
N VAL A 144 -1.87 -4.42 -12.93
CA VAL A 144 -1.72 -3.79 -14.25
C VAL A 144 -0.34 -3.20 -14.44
N SER A 145 0.17 -2.52 -13.42
CA SER A 145 1.48 -1.86 -13.45
C SER A 145 2.02 -1.64 -12.04
N ALA A 146 3.34 -1.48 -11.91
CA ALA A 146 4.00 -1.04 -10.70
C ALA A 146 5.10 -0.04 -11.03
N SER A 147 5.27 1.00 -10.23
CA SER A 147 6.24 2.07 -10.47
C SER A 147 6.76 2.67 -9.16
N SER A 148 7.94 3.27 -9.19
CA SER A 148 8.54 4.01 -8.08
C SER A 148 8.67 5.48 -8.48
N LEU A 149 7.98 6.36 -7.77
CA LEU A 149 8.10 7.81 -7.90
C LEU A 149 9.08 8.34 -6.84
N VAL A 150 10.30 8.67 -7.25
CA VAL A 150 11.37 9.17 -6.38
C VAL A 150 11.19 10.67 -6.15
N PHE A 151 11.31 11.09 -4.90
CA PHE A 151 11.21 12.50 -4.52
C PHE A 151 12.59 13.16 -4.50
N ALA A 152 12.82 14.13 -5.39
CA ALA A 152 14.07 14.88 -5.47
C ALA A 152 14.36 15.67 -4.19
N ASN A 153 13.32 16.20 -3.57
CA ASN A 153 13.43 17.00 -2.34
C ASN A 153 13.62 16.14 -1.08
N SER A 154 13.90 14.84 -1.23
CA SER A 154 14.07 13.95 -0.09
C SER A 154 15.51 13.87 0.39
N HIS A 155 15.69 13.94 1.70
CA HIS A 155 16.99 13.74 2.36
C HIS A 155 17.11 12.35 2.99
N MET A 156 16.01 11.61 3.07
CA MET A 156 15.90 10.27 3.64
C MET A 156 15.63 9.20 2.56
N SER A 157 15.95 9.48 1.29
CA SER A 157 15.75 8.57 0.16
C SER A 157 14.30 8.09 0.02
N ARG A 158 13.32 9.00 0.17
CA ARG A 158 11.88 8.71 0.10
C ARG A 158 11.38 8.55 -1.34
N ASN A 159 10.37 7.70 -1.51
CA ASN A 159 9.62 7.52 -2.75
C ASN A 159 8.16 7.15 -2.47
N ALA A 160 7.32 7.20 -3.50
CA ALA A 160 6.05 6.52 -3.54
C ALA A 160 6.14 5.26 -4.39
N LEU A 161 5.83 4.12 -3.79
CA LEU A 161 5.69 2.84 -4.49
C LEU A 161 4.24 2.69 -4.95
N ILE A 162 4.02 2.83 -6.26
CA ILE A 162 2.69 2.91 -6.86
C ILE A 162 2.38 1.61 -7.59
N VAL A 163 1.22 1.00 -7.31
CA VAL A 163 0.72 -0.20 -7.97
C VAL A 163 -0.68 0.05 -8.50
N ASP A 164 -0.94 -0.32 -9.75
CA ASP A 164 -2.27 -0.30 -10.35
C ASP A 164 -2.87 -1.70 -10.31
N VAL A 165 -4.06 -1.84 -9.74
CA VAL A 165 -4.81 -3.11 -9.68
C VAL A 165 -6.16 -2.99 -10.38
N GLN A 166 -6.79 -4.13 -10.70
CA GLN A 166 -8.16 -4.16 -11.22
C GLN A 166 -9.15 -4.65 -10.18
N LEU A 167 -10.26 -3.94 -10.03
CA LEU A 167 -11.44 -4.39 -9.30
C LEU A 167 -12.65 -4.47 -10.23
N ALA A 168 -13.51 -5.46 -10.02
CA ALA A 168 -14.83 -5.51 -10.65
C ALA A 168 -15.79 -4.57 -9.92
N GLY A 169 -16.65 -3.84 -10.64
CA GLY A 169 -17.71 -3.10 -9.97
C GLY A 169 -18.70 -4.05 -9.29
N SER A 170 -19.10 -3.77 -8.05
CA SER A 170 -20.23 -4.41 -7.37
C SER A 170 -21.54 -3.75 -7.77
N THR A 171 -22.61 -4.50 -8.02
CA THR A 171 -23.97 -3.93 -8.05
C THR A 171 -24.36 -3.49 -6.63
N ARG A 172 -25.16 -2.43 -6.50
CA ARG A 172 -25.66 -2.00 -5.20
C ARG A 172 -26.60 -3.08 -4.62
N PRO A 173 -26.50 -3.43 -3.33
CA PRO A 173 -27.54 -4.19 -2.67
C PRO A 173 -28.86 -3.41 -2.74
N GLY A 174 -29.88 -3.94 -3.41
CA GLY A 174 -31.22 -3.33 -3.50
C GLY A 174 -31.65 -2.82 -4.89
N THR A 175 -30.80 -2.90 -5.92
CA THR A 175 -31.22 -2.74 -7.32
C THR A 175 -31.25 -4.09 -8.01
N ASP A 176 -32.06 -5.02 -7.50
CA ASP A 176 -32.58 -6.15 -8.29
C ASP A 176 -33.66 -5.63 -9.23
N THR A 177 -33.29 -4.76 -10.15
CA THR A 177 -34.02 -4.63 -11.41
C THR A 177 -33.19 -5.38 -12.43
N THR A 178 -33.43 -6.68 -12.49
CA THR A 178 -33.22 -7.45 -13.71
C THR A 178 -34.09 -6.83 -14.81
N GLU A 179 -33.64 -5.72 -15.40
CA GLU A 179 -34.06 -5.36 -16.74
C GLU A 179 -33.37 -6.34 -17.69
N ILE A 180 -33.98 -7.51 -17.79
CA ILE A 180 -33.80 -8.41 -18.92
C ILE A 180 -34.42 -7.67 -20.11
N VAL A 181 -33.64 -6.81 -20.77
CA VAL A 181 -33.90 -6.49 -22.16
C VAL A 181 -33.41 -7.69 -22.95
N GLY A 182 -34.27 -8.71 -23.02
CA GLY A 182 -34.06 -9.87 -23.86
C GLY A 182 -34.15 -9.44 -25.32
N ASN A 183 -33.02 -9.42 -26.01
CA ASN A 183 -33.01 -9.83 -27.40
C ASN A 183 -32.52 -11.29 -27.41
N GLU A 184 -33.46 -12.18 -27.69
CA GLU A 184 -33.18 -13.56 -28.07
C GLU A 184 -32.37 -13.54 -29.37
N ASP A 185 -31.03 -13.62 -29.28
CA ASP A 185 -30.24 -14.45 -30.20
C ASP A 185 -28.79 -14.62 -29.71
N ASP A 186 -28.28 -15.83 -29.90
CA ASP A 186 -26.88 -16.28 -29.81
C ASP A 186 -26.22 -16.49 -28.41
N GLY A 187 -26.22 -17.76 -27.97
CA GLY A 187 -25.06 -18.39 -27.31
C GLY A 187 -24.52 -17.76 -26.02
N SER A 188 -25.33 -17.76 -24.95
CA SER A 188 -24.96 -17.66 -23.52
C SER A 188 -23.52 -17.22 -23.18
N LYS A 189 -23.19 -15.95 -23.40
CA LYS A 189 -22.05 -15.30 -22.73
C LYS A 189 -22.59 -14.48 -21.57
N ALA A 190 -22.31 -14.93 -20.34
CA ALA A 190 -22.62 -14.17 -19.14
C ALA A 190 -22.08 -12.73 -19.29
N PRO A 191 -22.83 -11.70 -18.81
CA PRO A 191 -22.40 -10.32 -18.93
C PRO A 191 -21.02 -10.13 -18.30
N ARG A 192 -20.08 -9.61 -19.09
CA ARG A 192 -18.68 -9.44 -18.67
C ARG A 192 -18.61 -8.37 -17.58
N ALA A 193 -18.02 -8.69 -16.44
CA ALA A 193 -17.86 -7.73 -15.35
C ALA A 193 -17.08 -6.48 -15.82
N VAL A 194 -17.59 -5.30 -15.48
CA VAL A 194 -16.89 -4.04 -15.73
C VAL A 194 -15.72 -3.93 -14.76
N LEU A 195 -14.51 -3.79 -15.31
CA LEU A 195 -13.27 -3.69 -14.55
C LEU A 195 -12.83 -2.24 -14.42
N PHE A 196 -12.43 -1.87 -13.21
CA PHE A 196 -11.91 -0.55 -12.87
C PHE A 196 -10.47 -0.63 -12.43
N ARG A 197 -9.63 0.26 -12.95
CA ARG A 197 -8.23 0.38 -12.54
C ARG A 197 -8.13 1.28 -11.32
N ILE A 198 -7.61 0.74 -10.23
CA ILE A 198 -7.38 1.45 -8.97
C ILE A 198 -5.89 1.62 -8.77
N ARG A 199 -5.44 2.83 -8.50
CA ARG A 199 -4.05 3.14 -8.21
C ARG A 199 -3.84 3.21 -6.71
N ILE A 200 -2.84 2.51 -6.21
CA ILE A 200 -2.50 2.45 -4.79
C ILE A 200 -1.05 2.89 -4.63
N ALA A 201 -0.81 3.95 -3.87
CA ALA A 201 0.51 4.47 -3.55
C ALA A 201 0.86 4.14 -2.10
N ASN A 202 1.95 3.40 -1.91
CA ASN A 202 2.60 3.17 -0.62
C ASN A 202 3.67 4.25 -0.42
N VAL A 203 3.54 5.05 0.63
CA VAL A 203 4.47 6.15 0.93
C VAL A 203 5.04 6.03 2.33
N HIS A 204 6.26 6.53 2.47
CA HIS A 204 6.78 7.00 3.74
C HIS A 204 7.34 8.41 3.46
N LEU A 205 6.60 9.44 3.85
CA LEU A 205 6.97 10.84 3.60
C LEU A 205 8.11 11.30 4.51
N GLU A 206 8.74 12.42 4.19
CA GLU A 206 9.88 12.95 4.93
C GLU A 206 9.60 13.07 6.43
N SER A 207 10.47 12.48 7.26
CA SER A 207 10.27 12.42 8.70
C SER A 207 10.81 13.66 9.41
N LEU A 208 10.53 13.73 10.72
CA LEU A 208 10.98 14.78 11.62
C LEU A 208 10.46 16.18 11.22
N GLN A 209 10.75 17.17 12.05
CA GLN A 209 10.37 18.54 11.79
C GLN A 209 11.08 19.12 10.55
N GLN A 210 12.32 18.67 10.27
CA GLN A 210 13.09 19.12 9.10
C GLN A 210 12.43 18.71 7.78
N GLY A 211 11.65 17.62 7.77
CA GLY A 211 10.89 17.19 6.60
C GLY A 211 9.62 17.99 6.30
N ALA A 212 9.21 18.91 7.20
CA ALA A 212 7.95 19.64 7.08
C ALA A 212 7.80 20.43 5.79
N SER A 213 8.90 20.99 5.27
CA SER A 213 8.87 21.70 3.99
C SER A 213 8.69 20.75 2.81
N ALA A 214 9.19 19.50 2.90
CA ALA A 214 9.20 18.53 1.82
C ALA A 214 7.89 17.76 1.67
N ARG A 215 7.25 17.38 2.80
CA ARG A 215 6.02 16.57 2.83
C ARG A 215 4.89 17.10 1.93
N PRO A 216 4.58 18.42 1.89
CA PRO A 216 3.55 18.94 1.00
C PRO A 216 3.83 18.68 -0.48
N GLN A 217 5.08 18.88 -0.94
CA GLN A 217 5.40 18.65 -2.35
C GLN A 217 5.46 17.15 -2.68
N GLN A 218 5.93 16.32 -1.74
CA GLN A 218 5.93 14.86 -1.92
C GLN A 218 4.50 14.34 -2.09
N LEU A 219 3.57 14.74 -1.20
CA LEU A 219 2.17 14.32 -1.30
C LEU A 219 1.48 14.93 -2.52
N ALA A 220 1.85 16.15 -2.94
CA ALA A 220 1.35 16.75 -4.19
C ALA A 220 1.74 15.93 -5.42
N LEU A 221 3.01 15.52 -5.54
CA LEU A 221 3.48 14.68 -6.64
C LEU A 221 2.73 13.34 -6.69
N VAL A 222 2.48 12.73 -5.53
CA VAL A 222 1.66 11.51 -5.46
C VAL A 222 0.23 11.78 -5.88
N THR A 223 -0.37 12.88 -5.42
CA THR A 223 -1.74 13.27 -5.76
C THR A 223 -1.94 13.45 -7.26
N GLU A 224 -0.99 14.07 -7.96
CA GLU A 224 -1.03 14.19 -9.42
C GLU A 224 -0.97 12.81 -10.07
N ALA A 225 -0.08 11.93 -9.60
CA ALA A 225 -0.01 10.56 -10.09
C ALA A 225 -1.31 9.78 -9.83
N LEU A 226 -2.02 10.01 -8.73
CA LEU A 226 -3.31 9.36 -8.44
C LEU A 226 -4.42 9.76 -9.41
N LYS A 227 -4.34 10.96 -10.02
CA LYS A 227 -5.36 11.54 -10.90
C LYS A 227 -5.08 11.33 -12.39
N GLU A 228 -4.03 10.59 -12.74
CA GLU A 228 -3.67 10.31 -14.14
C GLU A 228 -4.80 9.62 -14.93
N ALA A 229 -4.85 9.89 -16.24
CA ALA A 229 -5.86 9.33 -17.12
C ALA A 229 -5.88 7.79 -17.12
N GLY A 230 -7.08 7.20 -17.15
CA GLY A 230 -7.27 5.75 -17.12
C GLY A 230 -7.23 5.14 -15.71
N ILE A 231 -7.03 5.95 -14.67
CA ILE A 231 -7.23 5.56 -13.28
C ILE A 231 -8.66 5.93 -12.86
N LYS A 232 -9.43 4.95 -12.37
CA LYS A 232 -10.79 5.20 -11.86
C LYS A 232 -10.77 5.91 -10.52
N ALA A 233 -9.86 5.49 -9.64
CA ALA A 233 -9.65 6.08 -8.32
C ALA A 233 -8.22 5.80 -7.85
N GLY A 234 -7.68 6.73 -7.08
CA GLY A 234 -6.37 6.61 -6.45
C GLY A 234 -6.45 6.62 -4.93
N LEU A 235 -5.60 5.84 -4.28
CA LEU A 235 -5.37 5.82 -2.84
C LEU A 235 -3.89 6.05 -2.56
N VAL A 236 -3.58 6.81 -1.53
CA VAL A 236 -2.22 6.94 -0.97
C VAL A 236 -2.26 6.60 0.51
N CYS A 237 -1.44 5.64 0.90
CA CYS A 237 -1.45 5.03 2.22
C CYS A 237 -0.02 4.88 2.74
N GLY A 238 0.12 4.94 4.05
CA GLY A 238 1.42 4.78 4.71
C GLY A 238 1.68 5.86 5.73
N ASP A 239 2.93 5.93 6.12
CA ASP A 239 3.43 6.89 7.09
C ASP A 239 3.58 8.27 6.42
N MET A 240 2.63 9.14 6.69
CA MET A 240 2.63 10.51 6.18
C MET A 240 3.53 11.44 7.01
N ASN A 241 4.03 10.97 8.16
CA ASN A 241 4.73 11.79 9.14
C ASN A 241 3.97 13.09 9.44
N ASP A 242 2.66 12.99 9.73
CA ASP A 242 1.82 14.11 10.18
C ASP A 242 2.20 14.53 11.61
N ILE A 243 3.32 15.24 11.71
CA ILE A 243 4.04 15.56 12.95
C ILE A 243 3.67 16.97 13.43
N MET A 244 3.55 17.92 12.50
CA MET A 244 3.37 19.34 12.76
C MET A 244 1.94 19.76 12.48
N GLU A 245 1.48 20.86 13.11
CA GLU A 245 0.13 21.39 12.85
C GLU A 245 -0.11 21.72 11.35
N CYS A 246 0.95 22.12 10.63
CA CYS A 246 0.85 22.37 9.20
C CYS A 246 0.57 21.10 8.38
N ASP A 247 0.96 19.92 8.86
CA ASP A 247 0.82 18.66 8.12
C ASP A 247 -0.64 18.20 8.03
N LYS A 248 -1.44 18.48 9.06
CA LYS A 248 -2.85 18.08 9.18
C LYS A 248 -3.72 18.51 8.00
N THR A 249 -3.40 19.66 7.40
CA THR A 249 -4.21 20.27 6.33
C THR A 249 -3.71 19.95 4.91
N ILE A 250 -2.51 19.33 4.78
CA ILE A 250 -1.93 18.98 3.48
C ILE A 250 -2.91 18.14 2.64
N PRO A 251 -3.51 17.04 3.16
CA PRO A 251 -4.40 16.20 2.35
C PRO A 251 -5.58 16.97 1.75
N SER A 252 -6.29 17.75 2.58
CA SER A 252 -7.44 18.53 2.14
C SER A 252 -7.06 19.61 1.13
N SER A 253 -5.89 20.24 1.29
CA SER A 253 -5.41 21.27 0.34
C SER A 253 -5.12 20.71 -1.05
N LEU A 254 -4.83 19.40 -1.16
CA LEU A 254 -4.56 18.69 -2.41
C LEU A 254 -5.84 18.02 -2.99
N GLY A 255 -6.98 18.21 -2.32
CA GLY A 255 -8.26 17.63 -2.69
C GLY A 255 -8.33 16.11 -2.44
N LEU A 256 -7.54 15.59 -1.50
CA LEU A 256 -7.67 14.22 -1.01
C LEU A 256 -8.67 14.18 0.15
N SER A 257 -9.46 13.11 0.20
CA SER A 257 -10.25 12.76 1.36
C SER A 257 -9.48 11.78 2.25
N ASP A 258 -9.67 11.91 3.56
CA ASP A 258 -9.15 10.98 4.54
C ASP A 258 -10.21 9.93 4.86
N ALA A 259 -9.83 8.65 4.87
CA ALA A 259 -10.75 7.57 5.20
C ALA A 259 -11.12 7.55 6.69
N TYR A 260 -10.27 8.11 7.56
CA TYR A 260 -10.60 8.28 8.98
C TYR A 260 -11.47 9.53 9.16
N THR A 261 -12.66 9.34 9.73
CA THR A 261 -13.68 10.39 9.86
C THR A 261 -13.81 10.95 11.27
N GLY A 262 -13.13 10.33 12.24
CA GLY A 262 -13.08 10.80 13.62
C GLY A 262 -12.37 12.15 13.79
N ASP A 263 -12.49 12.73 14.99
CA ASP A 263 -11.87 14.01 15.33
C ASP A 263 -10.34 13.95 15.21
N ALA A 264 -9.74 15.04 14.74
CA ALA A 264 -8.29 15.15 14.57
C ALA A 264 -7.51 15.02 15.90
N ASN A 265 -8.16 15.28 17.03
CA ASN A 265 -7.60 15.14 18.38
C ASN A 265 -7.99 13.82 19.07
N ASP A 266 -8.69 12.91 18.37
CA ASP A 266 -9.08 11.63 18.95
C ASP A 266 -7.91 10.63 18.95
N SER A 267 -7.51 10.23 20.16
CA SER A 267 -6.51 9.18 20.40
C SER A 267 -6.83 7.83 19.73
N LYS A 268 -8.08 7.59 19.31
CA LYS A 268 -8.46 6.41 18.51
C LYS A 268 -7.83 6.44 17.12
N GLY A 269 -7.60 7.63 16.56
CA GLY A 269 -6.94 7.82 15.28
C GLY A 269 -5.42 7.75 15.38
N HIS A 270 -4.84 7.83 16.58
CA HIS A 270 -3.38 7.78 16.72
C HIS A 270 -2.85 6.41 16.30
N THR A 271 -1.73 6.46 15.57
CA THR A 271 -1.02 5.31 15.04
C THR A 271 0.41 5.19 15.58
N TRP A 272 0.88 6.16 16.36
CA TRP A 272 2.25 6.17 16.87
C TRP A 272 2.36 6.75 18.28
N GLY A 273 3.41 6.35 19.02
CA GLY A 273 3.81 6.93 20.30
C GLY A 273 3.39 6.15 21.56
N TYR A 274 2.88 4.92 21.39
CA TYR A 274 2.39 4.09 22.49
C TYR A 274 3.22 2.81 22.75
N GLN A 275 3.96 2.29 21.75
CA GLN A 275 4.60 0.97 21.84
C GLN A 275 6.07 0.91 21.35
N PRO A 276 7.03 1.56 22.04
CA PRO A 276 6.91 2.03 23.42
C PRO A 276 6.45 3.49 23.50
N VAL A 277 5.98 3.88 24.69
CA VAL A 277 5.83 5.29 25.03
C VAL A 277 7.21 5.96 24.95
N CYS A 278 7.28 7.09 24.26
CA CYS A 278 8.50 7.87 24.12
C CYS A 278 8.30 9.31 24.67
N SER A 279 9.32 10.15 24.51
CA SER A 279 9.30 11.55 24.97
C SER A 279 8.43 12.47 24.10
N TYR A 280 7.96 12.01 22.94
CA TYR A 280 7.12 12.78 22.03
C TYR A 280 5.64 12.43 22.26
N PRO A 281 4.73 13.40 22.07
CA PRO A 281 3.30 13.13 22.20
C PRO A 281 2.85 12.09 21.14
N PRO A 282 1.97 11.15 21.50
CA PRO A 282 1.36 10.25 20.52
C PRO A 282 0.60 11.01 19.44
N GLY A 283 0.54 10.44 18.24
CA GLY A 283 -0.07 11.10 17.08
C GLY A 283 -0.53 10.14 15.99
N ARG A 284 -1.16 10.69 14.95
CA ARG A 284 -1.65 9.96 13.77
C ARG A 284 -0.72 10.21 12.59
N LEU A 285 0.39 9.47 12.54
CA LEU A 285 1.38 9.59 11.47
C LEU A 285 0.92 8.86 10.20
N ASP A 286 0.27 7.71 10.36
CA ASP A 286 -0.17 6.87 9.27
C ASP A 286 -1.59 7.24 8.83
N LYS A 287 -1.82 7.27 7.51
CA LYS A 287 -3.12 7.62 6.94
C LYS A 287 -3.48 6.74 5.75
N ILE A 288 -4.78 6.70 5.45
CA ILE A 288 -5.34 6.20 4.22
C ILE A 288 -6.11 7.34 3.58
N LEU A 289 -5.54 7.90 2.52
CA LEU A 289 -6.11 9.02 1.78
C LEU A 289 -6.53 8.56 0.38
N TYR A 290 -7.53 9.20 -0.20
CA TYR A 290 -8.01 8.83 -1.53
C TYR A 290 -8.50 10.03 -2.34
N THR A 291 -8.45 9.89 -3.66
CA THR A 291 -9.07 10.84 -4.58
C THR A 291 -10.59 10.63 -4.57
N PRO A 292 -11.39 11.60 -4.16
CA PRO A 292 -12.85 11.45 -4.16
C PRO A 292 -13.35 11.16 -5.58
N HIS A 293 -14.00 10.02 -5.74
CA HIS A 293 -14.59 9.63 -7.02
C HIS A 293 -15.97 9.01 -6.77
N ARG A 294 -16.95 9.32 -7.60
CA ARG A 294 -18.28 8.72 -7.51
C ARG A 294 -18.18 7.19 -7.62
N GLY A 295 -18.80 6.49 -6.67
CA GLY A 295 -18.84 5.03 -6.62
C GLY A 295 -17.61 4.38 -6.01
N LEU A 296 -16.56 5.14 -5.66
CA LEU A 296 -15.52 4.63 -4.78
C LEU A 296 -16.03 4.60 -3.34
N VAL A 297 -15.87 3.46 -2.69
CA VAL A 297 -16.12 3.30 -1.26
C VAL A 297 -14.80 2.92 -0.60
N VAL A 298 -14.41 3.71 0.39
CA VAL A 298 -13.29 3.42 1.29
C VAL A 298 -13.87 3.44 2.70
N GLU A 299 -13.82 2.29 3.38
CA GLU A 299 -14.36 2.18 4.74
C GLU A 299 -13.44 2.88 5.76
N GLU A 300 -14.01 3.26 6.91
CA GLU A 300 -13.21 3.85 7.98
C GLU A 300 -12.15 2.84 8.48
N PRO A 301 -10.86 3.21 8.52
CA PRO A 301 -9.80 2.27 8.85
C PRO A 301 -9.81 1.87 10.32
N THR A 302 -9.47 0.60 10.56
CA THR A 302 -9.23 0.05 11.89
C THR A 302 -7.73 -0.07 12.16
N ARG A 303 -7.33 0.08 13.43
CA ARG A 303 -5.93 -0.10 13.84
C ARG A 303 -5.60 -1.58 13.97
N VAL A 304 -4.40 -1.94 13.53
CA VAL A 304 -3.83 -3.28 13.65
C VAL A 304 -2.45 -3.20 14.29
N GLY A 305 -1.94 -4.31 14.82
CA GLY A 305 -0.60 -4.37 15.43
C GLY A 305 -0.52 -3.74 16.83
N VAL A 306 -1.65 -3.29 17.38
CA VAL A 306 -1.75 -2.79 18.75
C VAL A 306 -1.43 -3.94 19.70
N GLY A 307 -0.37 -3.79 20.48
CA GLY A 307 0.01 -4.81 21.44
C GLY A 307 0.85 -5.97 20.85
N ALA A 308 1.14 -5.96 19.55
CA ALA A 308 1.83 -7.07 18.88
C ALA A 308 3.30 -7.16 19.33
N LYS A 309 3.70 -8.32 19.84
CA LYS A 309 5.05 -8.57 20.37
C LYS A 309 5.65 -9.86 19.85
N THR A 310 6.96 -9.84 19.66
CA THR A 310 7.77 -11.05 19.44
C THR A 310 7.73 -11.95 20.67
N ALA A 311 8.12 -13.21 20.51
CA ALA A 311 8.24 -14.15 21.63
C ALA A 311 9.20 -13.67 22.75
N LEU A 312 10.15 -12.79 22.42
CA LEU A 312 11.08 -12.18 23.38
C LEU A 312 10.54 -10.89 24.01
N GLY A 313 9.29 -10.51 23.72
CA GLY A 313 8.62 -9.36 24.31
C GLY A 313 8.92 -8.00 23.67
N ALA A 314 9.69 -7.98 22.57
CA ALA A 314 9.89 -6.76 21.77
C ALA A 314 8.62 -6.47 20.96
N TRP A 315 8.27 -5.19 20.80
CA TRP A 315 7.16 -4.79 19.93
C TRP A 315 7.46 -5.17 18.48
N ALA A 316 6.43 -5.56 17.72
CA ALA A 316 6.58 -5.84 16.29
C ALA A 316 6.94 -4.56 15.51
N SER A 317 6.40 -3.42 15.93
CA SER A 317 6.67 -2.07 15.42
C SER A 317 6.30 -1.06 16.51
N ASP A 318 6.89 0.14 16.48
CA ASP A 318 6.45 1.28 17.28
C ASP A 318 5.19 1.98 16.72
N HIS A 319 4.83 1.67 15.48
CA HIS A 319 3.57 2.05 14.84
C HIS A 319 2.48 0.99 15.02
N TYR A 320 1.23 1.45 15.05
CA TYR A 320 0.06 0.67 14.68
C TYR A 320 -0.14 0.74 13.16
N GLY A 321 -0.51 -0.37 12.55
CA GLY A 321 -0.96 -0.38 11.16
C GLY A 321 -2.41 0.09 11.02
N LEU A 322 -2.82 0.36 9.79
CA LEU A 322 -4.22 0.65 9.44
C LEU A 322 -4.73 -0.36 8.42
N LEU A 323 -6.00 -0.76 8.58
CA LEU A 323 -6.69 -1.69 7.71
C LEU A 323 -8.06 -1.16 7.31
N THR A 324 -8.33 -1.09 6.01
CA THR A 324 -9.63 -0.71 5.45
C THR A 324 -10.11 -1.71 4.39
N SER A 325 -11.33 -1.53 3.90
CA SER A 325 -11.89 -2.17 2.71
C SER A 325 -12.15 -1.12 1.63
N VAL A 326 -11.78 -1.44 0.40
CA VAL A 326 -11.95 -0.58 -0.78
C VAL A 326 -12.81 -1.32 -1.79
N SER A 327 -13.85 -0.66 -2.33
CA SER A 327 -14.67 -1.23 -3.40
C SER A 327 -15.16 -0.16 -4.38
N ILE A 328 -15.64 -0.61 -5.55
CA ILE A 328 -16.28 0.24 -6.55
C ILE A 328 -17.72 -0.23 -6.74
N THR A 329 -18.70 0.65 -6.49
CA THR A 329 -20.10 0.39 -6.83
C THR A 329 -20.38 0.78 -8.27
N ARG A 330 -21.08 -0.09 -9.02
CA ARG A 330 -21.68 0.24 -10.31
C ARG A 330 -22.82 1.23 -10.11
N GLU A 331 -22.98 2.11 -11.09
CA GLU A 331 -24.21 2.89 -11.25
C GLU A 331 -25.32 2.00 -11.82
#